data_AF-A0A200PUK0-F1
#
_entry.id   AF-A0A200PUK0-F1
#
_cell.length_a   1.000
_cell.length_b   1.000
_cell.length_c   1.000
_cell.angle_alpha   90.00
_cell.angle_beta   90.00
_cell.angle_gamma   90.00
#
_symmetry.space_group_name_H-M   'P 1'
#
loop_
_entity.id
_entity.type
_entity.pdbx_description
1 polymer ?
#
loop_
_entity_poly.entity_id
_entity_poly.type
_entity_poly.pdbx_seq_one_letter_code
_entity_poly.pdbx_strand_id
1 'polypeptide(L)'
;MASKRIQKELKDMQKDPPSTSFTAGPVDADKDILHWEATIMGPEESPFAGGKFKLSINFPPDYPFEPPKVKFLTRVFHPNIKNTGLICLDILKDKWSPALNIYKGYMASKRIQKELKDMQKDPPSTSFTAGPVDADKDILHWEATIMGPEESPFAGGKFKLSINFPPDYPFEPPKVKFLTRVFHPNIKNTGLICLDILKDKWSPALNIYKLLLSICSLLTDPNPDDALRYDIADMYKFDRAKYDATARSWTQKYAMSE
;
A
#
# COMPACT_ATOMS: atom_id res chain seq x y z
N MET A 1 -3.30 -28.93 6.48
CA MET A 1 -4.00 -27.62 6.38
C MET A 1 -3.52 -26.85 5.15
N ALA A 2 -2.19 -26.79 4.92
CA ALA A 2 -1.55 -26.25 3.73
C ALA A 2 -2.19 -26.69 2.40
N SER A 3 -2.35 -28.00 2.16
CA SER A 3 -2.88 -28.51 0.88
C SER A 3 -4.27 -27.95 0.53
N LYS A 4 -5.18 -27.83 1.50
CA LYS A 4 -6.52 -27.23 1.27
C LYS A 4 -6.43 -25.75 0.90
N ARG A 5 -5.53 -25.02 1.56
CA ARG A 5 -5.27 -23.60 1.28
C ARG A 5 -4.67 -23.42 -0.12
N ILE A 6 -3.67 -24.21 -0.48
CA ILE A 6 -2.99 -24.15 -1.78
C ILE A 6 -3.93 -24.56 -2.92
N GLN A 7 -4.79 -25.57 -2.72
CA GLN A 7 -5.83 -25.92 -3.69
C GLN A 7 -6.82 -24.76 -3.95
N LYS A 8 -7.16 -24.00 -2.91
CA LYS A 8 -8.00 -22.80 -3.08
C LYS A 8 -7.25 -21.72 -3.86
N GLU A 9 -6.00 -21.44 -3.51
CA GLU A 9 -5.16 -20.44 -4.21
C GLU A 9 -4.96 -20.81 -5.68
N LEU A 10 -4.75 -22.09 -5.99
CA LEU A 10 -4.66 -22.58 -7.36
C LEU A 10 -5.95 -22.34 -8.16
N LYS A 11 -7.11 -22.62 -7.55
CA LYS A 11 -8.41 -22.34 -8.18
C LYS A 11 -8.63 -20.86 -8.42
N ASP A 12 -8.24 -20.01 -7.48
CA ASP A 12 -8.37 -18.55 -7.60
C ASP A 12 -7.46 -18.02 -8.74
N MET A 13 -6.22 -18.52 -8.83
CA MET A 13 -5.31 -18.22 -9.95
C MET A 13 -5.83 -18.74 -11.30
N GLN A 14 -6.53 -19.87 -11.35
CA GLN A 14 -7.12 -20.37 -12.60
C GLN A 14 -8.32 -19.53 -13.07
N LYS A 15 -9.05 -18.89 -12.14
CA LYS A 15 -10.19 -18.01 -12.46
C LYS A 15 -9.75 -16.66 -13.02
N ASP A 16 -8.69 -16.07 -12.47
CA ASP A 16 -8.08 -14.84 -12.98
C ASP A 16 -6.57 -15.06 -13.15
N PRO A 17 -6.15 -15.64 -14.29
CA PRO A 17 -4.76 -15.98 -14.52
C PRO A 17 -3.88 -14.74 -14.47
N PRO A 18 -2.71 -14.83 -13.81
CA PRO A 18 -1.75 -13.74 -13.83
C PRO A 18 -1.29 -13.42 -15.25
N SER A 19 -0.79 -12.20 -15.43
CA SER A 19 -0.29 -11.69 -16.71
C SER A 19 0.71 -12.64 -17.36
N THR A 20 0.80 -12.61 -18.70
CA THR A 20 1.69 -13.45 -19.52
C THR A 20 3.18 -13.35 -19.16
N SER A 21 3.57 -12.36 -18.35
CA SER A 21 4.93 -12.16 -17.85
C SER A 21 5.38 -13.17 -16.79
N PHE A 22 4.48 -13.99 -16.23
CA PHE A 22 4.87 -15.11 -15.38
C PHE A 22 3.87 -16.28 -15.38
N THR A 23 4.36 -17.46 -15.01
CA THR A 23 3.56 -18.66 -14.76
C THR A 23 3.92 -19.23 -13.40
N ALA A 24 2.97 -19.86 -12.71
CA ALA A 24 3.22 -20.59 -11.48
C ALA A 24 2.14 -21.67 -11.29
N GLY A 25 2.55 -22.87 -10.88
CA GLY A 25 1.62 -23.97 -10.60
C GLY A 25 2.33 -25.22 -10.06
N PRO A 26 1.57 -26.21 -9.57
CA PRO A 26 2.14 -27.45 -9.06
C PRO A 26 2.85 -28.23 -10.16
N VAL A 27 3.96 -28.87 -9.80
CA VAL A 27 4.71 -29.76 -10.71
C VAL A 27 3.87 -30.98 -11.08
N ASP A 28 3.18 -31.54 -10.10
CA ASP A 28 2.19 -32.62 -10.28
C ASP A 28 1.01 -32.33 -9.33
N ALA A 29 -0.10 -31.82 -9.87
CA ALA A 29 -1.25 -31.40 -9.08
C ALA A 29 -1.92 -32.55 -8.31
N ASP A 30 -1.79 -33.79 -8.81
CA ASP A 30 -2.46 -34.96 -8.27
C ASP A 30 -1.61 -35.67 -7.20
N LYS A 31 -0.27 -35.59 -7.30
CA LYS A 31 0.66 -36.23 -6.36
C LYS A 31 1.27 -35.28 -5.34
N ASP A 32 1.56 -34.04 -5.74
CA ASP A 32 2.34 -33.12 -4.93
C ASP A 32 1.93 -31.65 -5.15
N ILE A 33 0.85 -31.27 -4.49
CA ILE A 33 0.35 -29.91 -4.50
C ILE A 33 1.26 -28.92 -3.75
N LEU A 34 2.26 -29.38 -2.99
CA LEU A 34 3.14 -28.54 -2.17
C LEU A 34 4.42 -28.11 -2.90
N HIS A 35 4.70 -28.69 -4.07
CA HIS A 35 5.87 -28.35 -4.88
C HIS A 35 5.41 -27.71 -6.18
N TRP A 36 5.73 -26.43 -6.34
CA TRP A 36 5.35 -25.65 -7.50
C TRP A 36 6.58 -25.25 -8.29
N GLU A 37 6.38 -25.10 -9.60
CA GLU A 37 7.31 -24.44 -10.49
C GLU A 37 6.69 -23.14 -10.99
N ALA A 38 7.55 -22.14 -11.16
CA ALA A 38 7.19 -20.87 -11.73
C ALA A 38 8.20 -20.43 -12.78
N THR A 39 7.75 -19.68 -13.78
CA THR A 39 8.61 -18.98 -14.73
C THR A 39 8.30 -17.49 -14.65
N ILE A 40 9.32 -16.66 -14.46
CA ILE A 40 9.19 -15.20 -14.54
C ILE A 40 10.03 -14.66 -15.71
N MET A 41 9.52 -13.64 -16.38
CA MET A 41 10.29 -12.85 -17.34
C MET A 41 11.15 -11.82 -16.59
N GLY A 42 12.36 -11.59 -17.06
CA GLY A 42 13.22 -10.53 -16.51
C GLY A 42 12.64 -9.13 -16.81
N PRO A 43 12.75 -8.18 -15.87
CA PRO A 43 12.25 -6.81 -16.06
C PRO A 43 12.91 -6.11 -17.27
N GLU A 44 12.11 -5.40 -18.07
CA GLU A 44 12.54 -4.77 -19.33
C GLU A 44 13.65 -3.72 -19.13
N GLU A 45 13.65 -3.00 -18.00
CA GLU A 45 14.65 -1.97 -17.68
C GLU A 45 15.81 -2.50 -16.82
N SER A 46 16.07 -3.80 -16.86
CA SER A 46 17.14 -4.45 -16.09
C SER A 46 18.12 -5.22 -16.97
N PRO A 47 19.32 -5.56 -16.46
CA PRO A 47 20.24 -6.49 -17.15
C PRO A 47 19.64 -7.89 -17.44
N PHE A 48 18.48 -8.20 -16.86
CA PHE A 48 17.78 -9.46 -17.03
C PHE A 48 16.69 -9.41 -18.11
N ALA A 49 16.49 -8.26 -18.77
CA ALA A 49 15.46 -8.06 -19.80
C ALA A 49 15.47 -9.17 -20.86
N GLY A 50 14.28 -9.70 -21.18
CA GLY A 50 14.10 -10.81 -22.12
C GLY A 50 14.49 -12.20 -21.58
N GLY A 51 15.13 -12.27 -20.41
CA GLY A 51 15.47 -13.53 -19.74
C GLY A 51 14.24 -14.28 -19.23
N LYS A 52 14.30 -15.61 -19.25
CA LYS A 52 13.30 -16.51 -18.64
C LYS A 52 13.90 -17.23 -17.45
N PHE A 53 13.35 -16.99 -16.27
CA PHE A 53 13.88 -17.53 -15.02
C PHE A 53 12.91 -18.52 -14.41
N LYS A 54 13.35 -19.76 -14.25
CA LYS A 54 12.58 -20.81 -13.60
C LYS A 54 12.84 -20.80 -12.10
N LEU A 55 11.80 -21.02 -11.32
CA LEU A 55 11.83 -21.11 -9.87
C LEU A 55 11.11 -22.37 -9.40
N SER A 56 11.57 -22.90 -8.27
CA SER A 56 10.87 -23.89 -7.46
C SER A 56 10.35 -23.20 -6.20
N ILE A 57 9.10 -23.47 -5.85
CA ILE A 57 8.40 -22.96 -4.68
C ILE A 57 7.94 -24.17 -3.87
N ASN A 58 8.48 -24.31 -2.66
CA ASN A 58 8.15 -25.44 -1.78
C ASN A 58 7.39 -24.93 -0.56
N PHE A 59 6.13 -25.33 -0.45
CA PHE A 59 5.25 -24.93 0.65
C PHE A 59 5.48 -25.85 1.87
N PRO A 60 5.74 -25.29 3.07
CA PRO A 60 5.86 -26.10 4.28
C PRO A 60 4.49 -26.70 4.68
N PRO A 61 4.46 -27.79 5.46
CA PRO A 61 3.22 -28.38 5.97
C PRO A 61 2.33 -27.40 6.76
N ASP A 62 2.98 -26.45 7.44
CA ASP A 62 2.35 -25.42 8.27
C ASP A 62 2.00 -24.13 7.49
N TYR A 63 2.15 -24.14 6.17
CA TYR A 63 1.69 -23.02 5.33
C TYR A 63 0.20 -22.71 5.58
N PRO A 64 -0.19 -21.43 5.76
CA PRO A 64 0.61 -20.21 5.52
C PRO A 64 1.29 -19.60 6.76
N PHE A 65 1.40 -20.31 7.88
CA PHE A 65 2.05 -19.78 9.09
C PHE A 65 3.57 -19.70 8.95
N GLU A 66 4.15 -20.58 8.13
CA GLU A 66 5.52 -20.46 7.65
C GLU A 66 5.56 -20.11 6.15
N PRO A 67 6.50 -19.26 5.71
CA PRO A 67 6.64 -18.88 4.31
C PRO A 67 7.09 -20.05 3.44
N PRO A 68 6.72 -20.06 2.13
CA PRO A 68 7.28 -21.01 1.20
C PRO A 68 8.76 -20.75 0.96
N LYS A 69 9.52 -21.82 0.70
CA LYS A 69 10.92 -21.73 0.29
C LYS A 69 10.97 -21.55 -1.22
N VAL A 70 11.47 -20.40 -1.67
CA VAL A 70 11.59 -20.07 -3.10
C VAL A 70 13.05 -20.13 -3.53
N LYS A 71 13.31 -20.85 -4.63
CA LYS A 71 14.64 -21.06 -5.19
C LYS A 71 14.61 -20.86 -6.70
N PHE A 72 15.56 -20.12 -7.24
CA PHE A 72 15.83 -20.12 -8.67
C PHE A 72 16.42 -21.46 -9.11
N LEU A 73 15.81 -22.05 -10.12
CA LEU A 73 16.33 -23.20 -10.87
C LEU A 73 17.27 -22.72 -11.98
N THR A 74 16.97 -21.58 -12.60
CA THR A 74 17.92 -20.87 -13.48
C THR A 74 19.04 -20.25 -12.65
N ARG A 75 20.30 -20.33 -13.08
CA ARG A 75 21.39 -19.61 -12.39
C ARG A 75 21.23 -18.11 -12.59
N VAL A 76 21.16 -17.36 -11.50
CA VAL A 76 21.04 -15.89 -11.51
C VAL A 76 22.13 -15.31 -10.63
N PHE A 77 22.87 -14.33 -11.16
CA PHE A 77 23.83 -13.57 -10.39
C PHE A 77 23.16 -12.31 -9.83
N HIS A 78 22.84 -12.31 -8.54
CA HIS A 78 22.15 -11.20 -7.90
C HIS A 78 22.49 -11.15 -6.39
N PRO A 79 22.66 -9.97 -5.77
CA PRO A 79 23.05 -9.85 -4.35
C PRO A 79 22.14 -10.60 -3.37
N ASN A 80 20.85 -10.69 -3.70
CA ASN A 80 19.84 -11.35 -2.87
C ASN A 80 19.58 -12.83 -3.24
N ILE A 81 20.42 -13.43 -4.08
CA ILE A 81 20.30 -14.84 -4.51
C ILE A 81 21.58 -15.58 -4.12
N LYS A 82 21.46 -16.59 -3.25
CA LYS A 82 22.61 -17.42 -2.87
C LYS A 82 23.08 -18.26 -4.07
N ASN A 83 24.32 -18.76 -4.02
CA ASN A 83 24.84 -19.72 -5.02
C ASN A 83 23.98 -20.99 -5.15
N THR A 84 23.20 -21.32 -4.12
CA THR A 84 22.24 -22.43 -4.13
C THR A 84 20.94 -22.11 -4.87
N GLY A 85 20.74 -20.88 -5.33
CA GLY A 85 19.52 -20.33 -5.94
C GLY A 85 18.50 -19.80 -4.93
N LEU A 86 18.72 -19.96 -3.62
CA LEU A 86 17.79 -19.50 -2.59
C LEU A 86 17.66 -17.99 -2.58
N ILE A 87 16.41 -17.53 -2.56
CA ILE A 87 16.06 -16.10 -2.50
C ILE A 87 16.12 -15.62 -1.06
N CYS A 88 16.79 -14.49 -0.83
CA CYS A 88 16.86 -13.81 0.46
C CYS A 88 16.12 -12.48 0.39
N LEU A 89 14.79 -12.52 0.47
CA LEU A 89 13.93 -11.34 0.53
C LEU A 89 13.19 -11.29 1.87
N ASP A 90 13.00 -10.09 2.40
CA ASP A 90 12.35 -9.88 3.71
C ASP A 90 10.89 -10.36 3.72
N ILE A 91 10.22 -10.33 2.55
CA ILE A 91 8.85 -10.86 2.40
C ILE A 91 8.77 -12.36 2.66
N LEU A 92 9.85 -13.11 2.44
CA LEU A 92 9.95 -14.55 2.75
C LEU A 92 10.57 -14.80 4.14
N LYS A 93 10.73 -13.75 4.94
CA LYS A 93 11.31 -13.76 6.29
C LYS A 93 10.43 -12.93 7.22
N ASP A 94 10.94 -11.80 7.71
CA ASP A 94 10.36 -11.03 8.81
C ASP A 94 9.09 -10.27 8.41
N LYS A 95 8.87 -10.04 7.11
CA LYS A 95 7.65 -9.40 6.58
C LYS A 95 6.58 -10.41 6.14
N TRP A 96 6.78 -11.71 6.36
CA TRP A 96 5.78 -12.72 6.02
C TRP A 96 4.52 -12.58 6.90
N SER A 97 3.36 -12.86 6.30
CA SER A 97 2.07 -12.85 6.98
C SER A 97 1.21 -14.00 6.46
N PRO A 98 0.53 -14.77 7.32
CA PRO A 98 -0.40 -15.83 6.89
C PRO A 98 -1.58 -15.34 6.03
N ALA A 99 -1.86 -14.03 6.09
CA ALA A 99 -2.86 -13.35 5.28
C ALA A 99 -2.38 -13.11 3.83
N LEU A 100 -1.07 -13.04 3.60
CA LEU A 100 -0.50 -13.00 2.26
C LEU A 100 -0.73 -14.36 1.60
N ASN A 101 -1.46 -14.37 0.50
CA ASN A 101 -1.33 -15.42 -0.49
C ASN A 101 -0.90 -14.82 -1.83
N ILE A 102 -0.32 -15.67 -2.67
CA ILE A 102 0.26 -15.26 -3.95
C ILE A 102 -0.78 -14.52 -4.80
N TYR A 103 -2.03 -15.00 -4.78
CA TYR A 103 -3.12 -14.40 -5.53
C TYR A 103 -3.53 -13.01 -5.02
N LYS A 104 -3.73 -12.84 -3.71
CA LYS A 104 -4.11 -11.57 -3.07
C LYS A 104 -3.04 -10.51 -3.26
N GLY A 105 -1.78 -10.85 -3.01
CA GLY A 105 -0.66 -9.92 -3.23
C GLY A 105 -0.53 -9.49 -4.70
N TYR A 106 -0.78 -10.41 -5.65
CA TYR A 106 -0.82 -10.08 -7.08
C TYR A 106 -1.99 -9.15 -7.41
N MET A 107 -3.21 -9.47 -6.95
CA MET A 107 -4.40 -8.67 -7.22
C MET A 107 -4.33 -7.27 -6.61
N ALA A 108 -3.82 -7.15 -5.39
CA ALA A 108 -3.56 -5.88 -4.73
C ALA A 108 -2.55 -5.05 -5.54
N SER A 109 -1.41 -5.63 -5.92
CA SER A 109 -0.40 -4.96 -6.75
C SER A 109 -0.95 -4.52 -8.11
N LYS A 110 -1.71 -5.38 -8.80
CA LYS A 110 -2.36 -5.08 -10.09
C LYS A 110 -3.34 -3.91 -9.95
N ARG A 111 -4.13 -3.89 -8.86
CA ARG A 111 -5.04 -2.79 -8.53
C ARG A 111 -4.30 -1.49 -8.25
N ILE A 112 -3.24 -1.52 -7.44
CA ILE A 112 -2.44 -0.34 -7.08
C ILE A 112 -1.72 0.25 -8.29
N GLN A 113 -1.12 -0.59 -9.14
CA GLN A 113 -0.50 -0.15 -10.39
C GLN A 113 -1.50 0.49 -11.35
N LYS A 114 -2.73 -0.04 -11.41
CA LYS A 114 -3.81 0.59 -12.19
C LYS A 114 -4.14 1.97 -11.64
N GLU A 115 -4.34 2.10 -10.32
CA GLU A 115 -4.62 3.40 -9.70
C GLU A 115 -3.50 4.42 -9.91
N LEU A 116 -2.23 3.98 -9.83
CA LEU A 116 -1.08 4.85 -10.13
C LEU A 116 -1.13 5.37 -11.58
N LYS A 117 -1.40 4.48 -12.54
CA LYS A 117 -1.53 4.85 -13.96
C LYS A 117 -2.71 5.80 -14.19
N ASP A 118 -3.85 5.53 -13.55
CA ASP A 118 -5.04 6.37 -13.65
C ASP A 118 -4.74 7.79 -13.09
N MET A 119 -4.06 7.88 -11.94
CA MET A 119 -3.62 9.16 -11.36
C MET A 119 -2.56 9.89 -12.20
N GLN A 120 -1.69 9.18 -12.90
CA GLN A 120 -0.71 9.78 -13.82
C GLN A 120 -1.37 10.32 -15.09
N LYS A 121 -2.44 9.65 -15.56
CA LYS A 121 -3.20 10.03 -16.75
C LYS A 121 -4.08 11.25 -16.50
N ASP A 122 -4.68 11.34 -15.31
CA ASP A 122 -5.52 12.45 -14.89
C ASP A 122 -5.02 12.98 -13.53
N PRO A 123 -3.93 13.76 -13.54
CA PRO A 123 -3.31 14.24 -12.31
C PRO A 123 -4.27 15.18 -11.54
N PRO A 124 -4.37 15.03 -10.21
CA PRO A 124 -5.20 15.90 -9.39
C PRO A 124 -4.80 17.36 -9.61
N SER A 125 -5.75 18.22 -9.93
CA SER A 125 -5.51 19.66 -10.09
C SER A 125 -4.99 20.24 -8.77
N THR A 126 -3.69 20.54 -8.72
CA THR A 126 -2.89 21.28 -7.70
C THR A 126 -3.01 20.87 -6.22
N SER A 127 -3.95 19.99 -5.87
CA SER A 127 -4.35 19.77 -4.47
C SER A 127 -3.48 18.73 -3.78
N PHE A 128 -2.99 17.73 -4.50
CA PHE A 128 -2.12 16.71 -3.95
C PHE A 128 -1.33 15.95 -5.01
N THR A 129 -0.24 15.31 -4.58
CA THR A 129 0.51 14.31 -5.33
C THR A 129 0.61 13.03 -4.50
N ALA A 130 0.74 11.88 -5.15
CA ALA A 130 0.99 10.60 -4.47
C ALA A 130 1.71 9.60 -5.38
N GLY A 131 2.51 8.74 -4.78
CA GLY A 131 3.19 7.65 -5.49
C GLY A 131 4.00 6.77 -4.55
N PRO A 132 4.54 5.65 -5.07
CA PRO A 132 5.39 4.76 -4.28
C PRO A 132 6.66 5.49 -3.84
N VAL A 133 7.10 5.23 -2.61
CA VAL A 133 8.36 5.80 -2.08
C VAL A 133 9.57 5.21 -2.82
N ASP A 134 9.50 3.93 -3.14
CA ASP A 134 10.48 3.23 -3.96
C ASP A 134 9.72 2.26 -4.88
N ALA A 135 9.49 2.69 -6.12
CA ALA A 135 8.67 1.95 -7.09
C ALA A 135 9.24 0.55 -7.39
N ASP A 136 10.55 0.36 -7.27
CA ASP A 136 11.24 -0.89 -7.59
C ASP A 136 11.27 -1.86 -6.41
N LYS A 137 11.14 -1.36 -5.17
CA LYS A 137 11.20 -2.19 -3.96
C LYS A 137 9.87 -2.43 -3.29
N ASP A 138 8.99 -1.42 -3.24
CA ASP A 138 7.75 -1.51 -2.46
C ASP A 138 6.62 -0.66 -3.05
N ILE A 139 5.85 -1.29 -3.94
CA ILE A 139 4.64 -0.68 -4.51
C ILE A 139 3.51 -0.51 -3.47
N LEU A 140 3.61 -1.18 -2.31
CA LEU A 140 2.60 -1.13 -1.22
C LEU A 140 2.88 -0.04 -0.20
N HIS A 141 3.95 0.74 -0.37
CA HIS A 141 4.27 1.89 0.47
C HIS A 141 4.34 3.16 -0.37
N TRP A 142 3.35 4.02 -0.18
CA TRP A 142 3.26 5.30 -0.87
C TRP A 142 3.47 6.47 0.08
N GLU A 143 3.97 7.55 -0.48
CA GLU A 143 3.88 8.87 0.11
C GLU A 143 2.97 9.75 -0.72
N ALA A 144 2.26 10.63 -0.03
CA ALA A 144 1.45 11.67 -0.65
C ALA A 144 1.80 13.03 -0.06
N THR A 145 1.69 14.08 -0.85
CA THR A 145 1.75 15.47 -0.37
C THR A 145 0.44 16.15 -0.69
N ILE A 146 -0.25 16.65 0.33
CA ILE A 146 -1.45 17.48 0.18
C ILE A 146 -1.04 18.94 0.34
N MET A 147 -1.45 19.78 -0.61
CA MET A 147 -1.35 21.22 -0.52
C MET A 147 -2.49 21.72 0.37
N GLY A 148 -2.16 22.58 1.34
CA GLY A 148 -3.15 23.18 2.21
C GLY A 148 -4.15 24.03 1.43
N PRO A 149 -5.48 23.83 1.62
CA PRO A 149 -6.50 24.59 0.90
C PRO A 149 -6.38 26.11 1.12
N GLU A 150 -6.56 26.91 0.06
CA GLU A 150 -6.33 28.37 0.07
C GLU A 150 -7.22 29.12 1.08
N GLU A 151 -8.47 28.71 1.21
CA GLU A 151 -9.46 29.33 2.13
C GLU A 151 -9.47 28.67 3.52
N SER A 152 -8.32 28.18 3.97
CA SER A 152 -8.17 27.48 5.25
C SER A 152 -6.95 27.98 6.01
N PRO A 153 -6.86 27.77 7.34
CA PRO A 153 -5.63 28.07 8.09
C PRO A 153 -4.43 27.20 7.69
N PHE A 154 -4.62 26.26 6.76
CA PHE A 154 -3.59 25.37 6.22
C PHE A 154 -2.98 25.90 4.92
N ALA A 155 -3.53 26.98 4.33
CA ALA A 155 -3.07 27.57 3.08
C ALA A 155 -1.54 27.74 3.01
N GLY A 156 -0.96 27.36 1.87
CA GLY A 156 0.48 27.41 1.62
C GLY A 156 1.30 26.31 2.28
N GLY A 157 0.71 25.49 3.16
CA GLY A 157 1.37 24.32 3.75
C GLY A 157 1.47 23.13 2.80
N LYS A 158 2.53 22.34 2.94
CA LYS A 158 2.75 21.04 2.30
C LYS A 158 2.68 19.94 3.37
N PHE A 159 1.63 19.14 3.32
CA PHE A 159 1.38 18.10 4.32
C PHE A 159 1.72 16.73 3.74
N LYS A 160 2.81 16.11 4.22
CA LYS A 160 3.24 14.78 3.81
C LYS A 160 2.45 13.71 4.56
N LEU A 161 2.07 12.64 3.85
CA LEU A 161 1.35 11.49 4.38
C LEU A 161 2.06 10.21 3.97
N SER A 162 2.00 9.20 4.84
CA SER A 162 2.39 7.83 4.52
C SER A 162 1.14 6.97 4.34
N ILE A 163 1.12 6.19 3.26
CA ILE A 163 0.03 5.30 2.87
C ILE A 163 0.61 3.89 2.76
N ASN A 164 0.06 2.96 3.54
CA ASN A 164 0.47 1.56 3.54
C ASN A 164 -0.70 0.69 3.11
N PHE A 165 -0.57 0.01 1.98
CA PHE A 165 -1.63 -0.85 1.46
C PHE A 165 -1.63 -2.20 2.17
N PRO A 166 -2.81 -2.74 2.55
CA PRO A 166 -2.90 -4.09 3.03
C PRO A 166 -2.71 -5.10 1.88
N PRO A 167 -2.28 -6.34 2.19
CA PRO A 167 -2.20 -7.43 1.22
C PRO A 167 -3.49 -7.75 0.45
N ASP A 168 -4.64 -7.42 1.04
CA ASP A 168 -5.97 -7.69 0.48
C ASP A 168 -6.63 -6.42 -0.09
N TYR A 169 -5.85 -5.37 -0.35
CA TYR A 169 -6.35 -4.16 -1.01
C TYR A 169 -6.99 -4.54 -2.36
N PRO A 170 -8.20 -4.05 -2.69
CA PRO A 170 -8.95 -2.95 -2.08
C PRO A 170 -10.06 -3.41 -1.11
N PHE A 171 -10.06 -4.66 -0.64
CA PHE A 171 -11.10 -5.15 0.28
C PHE A 171 -10.92 -4.64 1.71
N GLU A 172 -9.69 -4.33 2.09
CA GLU A 172 -9.37 -3.57 3.30
C GLU A 172 -8.81 -2.17 2.93
N PRO A 173 -9.10 -1.13 3.74
CA PRO A 173 -8.58 0.21 3.50
C PRO A 173 -7.05 0.28 3.70
N PRO A 174 -6.36 1.21 3.03
CA PRO A 174 -4.97 1.49 3.31
C PRO A 174 -4.82 2.16 4.67
N LYS A 175 -3.70 1.91 5.36
CA LYS A 175 -3.35 2.63 6.59
C LYS A 175 -2.70 3.95 6.21
N VAL A 176 -3.36 5.05 6.54
CA VAL A 176 -2.90 6.41 6.25
C VAL A 176 -2.60 7.19 7.53
N LYS A 177 -1.48 7.90 7.54
CA LYS A 177 -1.13 8.85 8.60
C LYS A 177 -0.42 10.07 8.03
N PHE A 178 -0.62 11.22 8.64
CA PHE A 178 0.22 12.39 8.41
C PHE A 178 1.62 12.17 8.97
N LEU A 179 2.63 12.49 8.16
CA LEU A 179 4.02 12.62 8.58
C LEU A 179 4.30 14.05 9.07
N THR A 180 3.71 15.04 8.40
CA THR A 180 3.70 16.43 8.84
C THR A 180 2.77 16.61 10.04
N ARG A 181 3.20 17.35 11.07
CA ARG A 181 2.32 17.66 12.21
C ARG A 181 1.22 18.63 11.80
N VAL A 182 -0.02 18.31 12.15
CA VAL A 182 -1.21 19.12 11.83
C VAL A 182 -2.00 19.44 13.09
N PHE A 183 -2.40 20.70 13.24
CA PHE A 183 -3.32 21.12 14.30
C PHE A 183 -4.76 21.00 13.80
N HIS A 184 -5.40 19.86 14.03
CA HIS A 184 -6.72 19.56 13.48
C HIS A 184 -7.55 18.65 14.41
N PRO A 185 -8.88 18.89 14.60
CA PRO A 185 -9.72 18.10 15.50
C PRO A 185 -9.74 16.59 15.20
N ASN A 186 -9.71 16.23 13.92
CA ASN A 186 -9.77 14.84 13.44
C ASN A 186 -8.40 14.19 13.19
N ILE A 187 -7.29 14.81 13.60
CA ILE A 187 -5.93 14.27 13.41
C ILE A 187 -5.23 14.17 14.77
N LYS A 188 -4.79 12.97 15.15
CA LYS A 188 -4.01 12.77 16.39
C LYS A 188 -2.60 13.34 16.26
N ASN A 189 -1.95 13.55 17.40
CA ASN A 189 -0.52 13.93 17.45
C ASN A 189 0.40 12.88 16.78
N THR A 190 -0.04 11.63 16.68
CA THR A 190 0.66 10.55 15.96
C THR A 190 0.48 10.59 14.44
N GLY A 191 -0.35 11.51 13.93
CA GLY A 191 -0.71 11.62 12.52
C GLY A 191 -1.89 10.76 12.09
N LEU A 192 -2.46 9.92 12.98
CA LEU A 192 -3.63 9.10 12.65
C LEU A 192 -4.86 9.98 12.40
N ILE A 193 -5.60 9.64 11.34
CA ILE A 193 -6.78 10.36 10.86
C ILE A 193 -8.05 9.62 11.31
N CYS A 194 -9.05 10.33 11.81
CA CYS A 194 -10.40 9.79 11.94
C CYS A 194 -11.19 10.20 10.72
N LEU A 195 -11.36 9.25 9.82
CA LEU A 195 -12.18 9.38 8.63
C LEU A 195 -12.93 8.06 8.47
N ASP A 196 -14.23 8.14 8.32
CA ASP A 196 -15.13 6.98 8.22
C ASP A 196 -14.81 6.09 7.02
N ILE A 197 -14.37 6.67 5.90
CA ILE A 197 -13.92 5.91 4.73
C ILE A 197 -12.62 5.13 4.98
N LEU A 198 -11.87 5.41 6.05
CA LEU A 198 -10.72 4.59 6.48
C LEU A 198 -11.13 3.49 7.48
N LYS A 199 -12.43 3.36 7.77
CA LYS A 199 -13.01 2.43 8.73
C LYS A 199 -14.18 1.68 8.09
N ASP A 200 -15.41 1.98 8.52
CA ASP A 200 -16.64 1.26 8.21
C ASP A 200 -17.26 1.67 6.87
N LYS A 201 -16.93 2.85 6.34
CA LYS A 201 -17.40 3.30 5.03
C LYS A 201 -16.42 3.02 3.89
N TRP A 202 -15.32 2.31 4.15
CA TRP A 202 -14.46 1.84 3.08
C TRP A 202 -15.21 0.87 2.18
N SER A 203 -15.03 1.03 0.87
CA SER A 203 -15.57 0.11 -0.13
C SER A 203 -14.50 -0.16 -1.20
N PRO A 204 -14.44 -1.37 -1.76
CA PRO A 204 -13.56 -1.70 -2.90
C PRO A 204 -13.71 -0.78 -4.12
N ALA A 205 -14.82 -0.04 -4.21
CA ALA A 205 -15.08 0.96 -5.25
C ALA A 205 -14.40 2.33 -5.00
N LEU A 206 -13.86 2.57 -3.81
CA LEU A 206 -13.00 3.71 -3.50
C LEU A 206 -11.58 3.43 -3.97
N ASN A 207 -10.82 4.50 -4.23
CA ASN A 207 -9.43 4.48 -4.69
C ASN A 207 -8.64 5.57 -3.94
N ILE A 208 -7.32 5.57 -4.10
CA ILE A 208 -6.42 6.53 -3.44
C ILE A 208 -6.74 7.97 -3.81
N TYR A 209 -7.12 8.22 -5.07
CA TYR A 209 -7.55 9.55 -5.51
C TYR A 209 -8.73 10.08 -4.68
N LYS A 210 -9.81 9.30 -4.55
CA LYS A 210 -10.98 9.66 -3.74
C LYS A 210 -10.63 9.79 -2.27
N LEU A 211 -9.77 8.91 -1.75
CA LEU A 211 -9.30 8.99 -0.37
C LEU A 211 -8.55 10.30 -0.07
N LEU A 212 -7.61 10.68 -0.94
CA LEU A 212 -6.86 11.93 -0.78
C LEU A 212 -7.77 13.15 -0.92
N LEU A 213 -8.74 13.13 -1.85
CA LEU A 213 -9.77 14.17 -1.94
C LEU A 213 -10.58 14.30 -0.64
N SER A 214 -10.98 13.20 -0.03
CA SER A 214 -11.70 13.25 1.25
C SER A 214 -10.83 13.81 2.38
N ILE A 215 -9.51 13.55 2.37
CA ILE A 215 -8.58 14.16 3.34
C ILE A 215 -8.43 15.67 3.08
N CYS A 216 -8.34 16.10 1.81
CA CYS A 216 -8.37 17.52 1.46
C CYS A 216 -9.65 18.20 1.97
N SER A 217 -10.81 17.58 1.74
CA SER A 217 -12.10 18.08 2.24
C SER A 217 -12.13 18.17 3.76
N LEU A 218 -11.53 17.20 4.46
CA LEU A 218 -11.45 17.21 5.92
C LEU A 218 -10.62 18.38 6.45
N LEU A 219 -9.55 18.78 5.75
CA LEU A 219 -8.76 19.97 6.11
C LEU A 219 -9.55 21.27 5.93
N THR A 220 -10.41 21.35 4.92
CA THR A 220 -11.29 22.51 4.69
C THR A 220 -12.41 22.56 5.74
N ASP A 221 -13.07 21.42 5.96
CA ASP A 221 -14.24 21.28 6.83
C ASP A 221 -14.01 20.21 7.92
N PRO A 222 -13.44 20.60 9.08
CA PRO A 222 -13.27 19.70 10.21
C PRO A 222 -14.62 19.14 10.69
N ASN A 223 -14.64 17.90 11.16
CA ASN A 223 -15.81 17.26 11.77
C ASN A 223 -15.67 17.22 13.31
N PRO A 224 -16.14 18.24 14.04
CA PRO A 224 -15.89 18.32 15.47
C PRO A 224 -16.78 17.37 16.31
N ASP A 225 -17.75 16.68 15.71
CA ASP A 225 -18.59 15.69 16.39
C ASP A 225 -17.92 14.29 16.42
N ASP A 226 -17.00 14.02 15.50
CA ASP A 226 -16.13 12.82 15.49
C ASP A 226 -14.65 13.19 15.67
N ALA A 227 -14.39 14.11 16.60
CA ALA A 227 -13.04 14.59 16.88
C ALA A 227 -12.21 13.57 17.64
N LEU A 228 -10.93 13.45 17.26
CA LEU A 228 -9.92 12.70 18.04
C LEU A 228 -9.26 13.57 19.11
N ARG A 229 -9.40 14.89 18.97
CA ARG A 229 -8.84 15.91 19.84
C ARG A 229 -9.93 16.90 20.23
N TYR A 230 -10.63 16.57 21.32
CA TYR A 230 -11.74 17.37 21.85
C TYR A 230 -11.31 18.80 22.21
N ASP A 231 -10.08 18.98 22.69
CA ASP A 231 -9.49 20.30 22.98
C ASP A 231 -9.49 21.23 21.77
N ILE A 232 -9.15 20.70 20.57
CA ILE A 232 -9.22 21.50 19.34
C ILE A 232 -10.64 21.62 18.85
N ALA A 233 -11.46 20.57 18.97
CA ALA A 233 -12.84 20.60 18.53
C ALA A 233 -13.63 21.70 19.27
N ASP A 234 -13.45 21.82 20.58
CA ASP A 234 -14.04 22.89 21.39
C ASP A 234 -13.51 24.26 20.97
N MET A 235 -12.20 24.39 20.76
CA MET A 235 -11.63 25.63 20.22
C MET A 235 -12.22 25.99 18.86
N TYR A 236 -12.40 25.02 17.97
CA TYR A 236 -13.02 25.21 16.65
C TYR A 236 -14.48 25.66 16.76
N LYS A 237 -15.26 25.06 17.68
CA LYS A 237 -16.69 25.37 17.89
C LYS A 237 -16.90 26.71 18.60
N PHE A 238 -16.10 27.04 19.60
CA PHE A 238 -16.36 28.14 20.52
C PHE A 238 -15.40 29.34 20.38
N ASP A 239 -14.24 29.16 19.75
CA ASP A 239 -13.24 30.23 19.55
C ASP A 239 -12.52 30.06 18.19
N ARG A 240 -13.29 30.24 17.11
CA ARG A 240 -12.82 30.02 15.73
C ARG A 240 -11.58 30.87 15.40
N ALA A 241 -11.51 32.11 15.89
CA ALA A 241 -10.39 33.00 15.66
C ALA A 241 -9.08 32.45 16.26
N LYS A 242 -9.12 31.94 17.49
CA LYS A 242 -7.97 31.31 18.14
C LYS A 242 -7.58 30.00 17.47
N TYR A 243 -8.56 29.19 17.06
CA TYR A 243 -8.31 27.98 16.28
C TYR A 243 -7.53 28.32 15.00
N ASP A 244 -8.05 29.25 14.19
CA ASP A 244 -7.46 29.61 12.91
C ASP A 244 -6.05 30.21 13.09
N ALA A 245 -5.84 31.05 14.10
CA ALA A 245 -4.52 31.60 14.42
C ALA A 245 -3.51 30.53 14.84
N THR A 246 -3.93 29.57 15.68
CA THR A 246 -3.09 28.46 16.14
C THR A 246 -2.74 27.51 15.00
N ALA A 247 -3.73 27.15 14.18
CA ALA A 247 -3.56 26.30 13.00
C ALA A 247 -2.61 26.95 11.99
N ARG A 248 -2.76 28.25 11.68
CA ARG A 248 -1.81 28.99 10.82
C ARG A 248 -0.39 28.97 11.36
N SER A 249 -0.20 29.20 12.66
CA SER A 249 1.13 29.14 13.28
C SER A 249 1.76 27.74 13.16
N TRP A 250 0.96 26.68 13.33
CA TRP A 250 1.42 25.30 13.11
C TRP A 250 1.76 25.03 11.65
N THR A 251 0.93 25.48 10.71
CA THR A 251 1.18 25.37 9.27
C THR A 251 2.53 25.99 8.91
N GLN A 252 2.77 27.24 9.34
CA GLN A 252 4.05 27.93 9.11
C GLN A 252 5.24 27.16 9.70
N LYS A 253 5.08 26.62 10.92
CA LYS A 253 6.17 25.95 11.64
C LYS A 253 6.51 24.57 11.10
N TYR A 254 5.52 23.79 10.67
CA TYR A 254 5.71 22.37 10.37
C TYR A 254 5.47 21.99 8.91
N ALA A 255 4.72 22.79 8.15
CA ALA A 255 4.28 22.45 6.81
C ALA A 255 4.84 23.38 5.72
N MET A 256 5.50 24.49 6.06
CA MET A 256 6.07 25.42 5.07
C MET A 256 7.59 25.29 4.89
N SER A 257 8.28 24.47 5.70
CA SER A 257 9.70 24.15 5.53
C SER A 257 9.91 22.96 4.56
N GLU A 258 10.91 23.05 3.70
CA GLU A 258 11.25 22.06 2.64
C GLU A 258 11.50 20.63 3.14
#